data_AF-A0A9D1G897-F1
#
_entry.id   AF-A0A9D1G897-F1
#
_cell.length_a   1.000
_cell.length_b   1.000
_cell.length_c   1.000
_cell.angle_alpha   90.00
_cell.angle_beta   90.00
_cell.angle_gamma   90.00
#
_symmetry.space_group_name_H-M   'P 1'
#
loop_
_entity.id
_entity.type
_entity.pdbx_description
1 polymer ?
#
loop_
_entity_poly.entity_id
_entity_poly.type
_entity_poly.pdbx_seq_one_letter_code
_entity_poly.pdbx_strand_id
1 'polypeptide(L)'
;LLVILILLGLLTYLKSRKIYRQNNESQITMRADVELSTENSNVTLNINLYNASFKDVTLSQLGFIYKNQRIDFYQEACQLLQRDKIVIEERNHLVFKMKIDRFEEMLSIIAFKDKKIYPIRSFVTDIIGIEKITKSKALTKVMKDRQKERFQTIKEQNKEIKISREPKTVPTKK
;
A
#
# COMPACT_ATOMS: atom_id res chain seq x y z
N LEU A 1 -8.61 -42.58 -32.00
CA LEU A 1 -9.29 -42.71 -30.68
C LEU A 1 -8.40 -42.22 -29.53
N LEU A 2 -7.20 -42.79 -29.34
CA LEU A 2 -6.26 -42.39 -28.27
C LEU A 2 -5.90 -40.89 -28.29
N VAL A 3 -5.57 -40.34 -29.46
CA VAL A 3 -5.26 -38.89 -29.63
C VAL A 3 -6.45 -38.00 -29.25
N ILE A 4 -7.67 -38.41 -29.58
CA ILE A 4 -8.90 -37.67 -29.26
C ILE A 4 -9.15 -37.68 -27.75
N LEU A 5 -8.92 -38.80 -27.08
CA LEU A 5 -9.03 -38.92 -25.62
C LEU A 5 -8.00 -38.04 -24.90
N ILE A 6 -6.76 -37.97 -25.40
CA ILE A 6 -5.72 -37.09 -24.85
C ILE A 6 -6.13 -35.61 -24.99
N LEU A 7 -6.63 -35.20 -26.16
CA LEU A 7 -7.11 -33.84 -26.40
C LEU A 7 -8.28 -33.47 -25.48
N LEU A 8 -9.26 -34.36 -25.32
CA LEU A 8 -10.38 -34.19 -24.40
C LEU A 8 -9.91 -34.07 -22.95
N GLY A 9 -8.99 -34.94 -22.52
CA GLY A 9 -8.37 -34.89 -21.19
C GLY A 9 -7.68 -33.56 -20.93
N LEU A 10 -6.88 -33.06 -21.89
CA LEU A 10 -6.18 -31.80 -21.77
C LEU A 10 -7.14 -30.61 -21.68
N LEU A 11 -8.17 -30.54 -22.53
CA LEU A 11 -9.18 -29.48 -22.49
C LEU A 11 -9.94 -29.46 -21.17
N THR A 12 -10.31 -30.64 -20.67
CA THR A 12 -11.04 -30.78 -19.41
C THR A 12 -10.16 -30.35 -18.22
N TYR A 13 -8.89 -30.74 -18.22
CA TYR A 13 -7.92 -30.29 -17.22
C TYR A 13 -7.72 -28.77 -17.24
N LEU A 14 -7.56 -28.16 -18.42
CA LEU A 14 -7.41 -26.71 -18.56
C LEU A 14 -8.64 -25.94 -18.05
N LYS A 15 -9.85 -26.41 -18.39
CA LYS A 15 -11.10 -25.81 -17.88
C LYS A 15 -11.23 -25.98 -16.37
N SER A 16 -10.98 -27.18 -15.84
CA SER A 16 -11.07 -27.46 -14.40
C SER A 16 -10.07 -26.63 -13.61
N ARG A 17 -8.84 -26.49 -14.10
CA ARG A 17 -7.81 -25.63 -13.49
C ARG A 17 -8.22 -24.16 -13.52
N LYS A 18 -8.83 -23.69 -14.61
CA LYS A 18 -9.33 -22.30 -14.70
C LYS A 18 -10.43 -22.03 -13.67
N ILE A 19 -11.40 -22.94 -13.55
CA ILE A 19 -12.49 -22.85 -12.57
C ILE A 19 -11.94 -22.91 -11.14
N TYR A 20 -11.01 -23.83 -10.87
CA TYR A 20 -10.36 -23.95 -9.56
C TYR A 20 -9.66 -22.64 -9.16
N ARG A 21 -8.87 -22.04 -10.06
CA ARG A 21 -8.21 -20.75 -9.78
C ARG A 21 -9.20 -19.63 -9.59
N GLN A 22 -10.29 -19.62 -10.35
CA GLN A 22 -11.34 -18.61 -10.16
C GLN A 22 -12.03 -18.74 -8.81
N ASN A 23 -12.26 -19.96 -8.31
CA ASN A 23 -12.98 -20.14 -7.05
C ASN A 23 -12.08 -20.05 -5.81
N ASN A 24 -10.79 -20.40 -5.92
CA ASN A 24 -9.90 -20.57 -4.76
C ASN A 24 -8.77 -19.54 -4.66
N GLU A 25 -8.46 -18.77 -5.72
CA GLU A 25 -7.53 -17.65 -5.61
C GLU A 25 -8.32 -16.37 -5.31
N SER A 26 -7.83 -15.53 -4.39
CA SER A 26 -8.45 -14.23 -4.14
C SER A 26 -8.50 -13.42 -5.43
N GLN A 27 -9.73 -13.10 -5.85
CA GLN A 27 -10.03 -12.28 -7.01
C GLN A 27 -10.04 -10.79 -6.67
N ILE A 28 -9.76 -10.45 -5.42
CA ILE A 28 -9.64 -9.08 -4.96
C ILE A 28 -8.17 -8.67 -5.05
N THR A 29 -7.93 -7.48 -5.57
CA THR A 29 -6.59 -6.89 -5.61
C THR A 29 -6.62 -5.50 -5.01
N MET A 30 -5.63 -5.19 -4.18
CA MET A 30 -5.43 -3.85 -3.65
C MET A 30 -4.22 -3.17 -4.28
N ARG A 31 -4.42 -1.95 -4.78
CA ARG A 31 -3.37 -1.02 -5.22
C ARG A 31 -3.42 0.23 -4.36
N ALA A 32 -2.26 0.85 -4.21
CA ALA A 32 -2.15 2.10 -3.48
C ALA A 32 -1.22 3.05 -4.22
N ASP A 33 -1.66 4.29 -4.32
CA ASP A 33 -0.98 5.40 -4.97
C ASP A 33 -1.10 6.67 -4.12
N VAL A 34 -0.18 7.60 -4.34
CA VAL A 34 -0.16 8.87 -3.62
C VAL A 34 -0.56 9.94 -4.61
N GLU A 35 -1.62 10.67 -4.28
CA GLU A 35 -2.17 11.74 -5.11
C GLU A 35 -2.00 13.08 -4.39
N LEU A 36 -1.54 14.07 -5.16
CA LEU A 36 -1.43 15.46 -4.73
C LEU A 36 -2.63 16.23 -5.31
N SER A 37 -3.49 16.76 -4.44
CA SER A 37 -4.56 17.65 -4.87
C SER A 37 -3.99 19.01 -5.25
N THR A 38 -4.29 19.49 -6.46
CA THR A 38 -3.88 20.81 -6.95
C THR A 38 -4.63 21.96 -6.28
N GLU A 39 -5.82 21.70 -5.75
CA GLU A 39 -6.66 22.74 -5.11
C GLU A 39 -6.17 23.06 -3.70
N ASN A 40 -5.89 22.03 -2.90
CA ASN A 40 -5.65 22.19 -1.46
C ASN A 40 -4.21 21.83 -1.05
N SER A 41 -3.34 21.48 -2.01
CA SER A 41 -1.99 20.94 -1.76
C SER A 41 -1.96 19.72 -0.82
N ASN A 42 -3.12 19.08 -0.62
CA ASN A 42 -3.24 17.93 0.27
C ASN A 42 -2.67 16.70 -0.42
N VAL A 43 -1.77 16.01 0.28
CA VAL A 43 -1.22 14.72 -0.15
C VAL A 43 -2.05 13.60 0.45
N THR A 44 -2.64 12.79 -0.42
CA THR A 44 -3.53 11.69 -0.01
C THR A 44 -2.97 10.36 -0.48
N LEU A 45 -3.14 9.34 0.36
CA LEU A 45 -2.96 7.95 0.00
C LEU A 45 -4.30 7.44 -0.53
N ASN A 46 -4.35 7.14 -1.81
CA ASN A 46 -5.48 6.47 -2.44
C ASN A 46 -5.30 4.97 -2.34
N ILE A 47 -6.32 4.29 -1.81
CA ILE A 47 -6.35 2.84 -1.72
C ILE A 47 -7.47 2.36 -2.63
N ASN A 48 -7.07 1.69 -3.70
CA ASN A 48 -7.90 1.19 -4.77
C ASN A 48 -8.07 -0.33 -4.62
N LEU A 49 -9.30 -0.77 -4.38
CA LEU A 49 -9.68 -2.18 -4.24
C LEU A 49 -10.46 -2.59 -5.49
N TYR A 50 -10.03 -3.67 -6.14
CA TYR A 50 -10.65 -4.18 -7.36
C TYR A 50 -11.21 -5.57 -7.11
N ASN A 51 -12.49 -5.77 -7.42
CA ASN A 51 -13.11 -7.07 -7.44
C ASN A 51 -13.20 -7.60 -8.87
N ALA A 52 -12.37 -8.58 -9.22
CA ALA A 52 -12.45 -9.23 -10.53
C ALA A 52 -13.54 -10.31 -10.60
N SER A 53 -14.21 -10.60 -9.49
CA SER A 53 -15.23 -11.64 -9.36
C SER A 53 -16.55 -11.30 -10.02
N PHE A 54 -17.32 -12.35 -10.31
CA PHE A 54 -18.74 -12.30 -10.70
C PHE A 54 -19.67 -12.43 -9.48
N LYS A 55 -19.15 -12.10 -8.31
CA LYS A 55 -19.88 -12.07 -7.04
C LYS A 55 -19.39 -10.89 -6.25
N ASP A 56 -20.27 -10.34 -5.43
CA ASP A 56 -19.90 -9.36 -4.44
C ASP A 56 -18.93 -9.99 -3.44
N VAL A 57 -17.94 -9.20 -3.02
CA VAL A 57 -17.00 -9.65 -2.00
C VAL A 57 -17.02 -8.71 -0.81
N THR A 58 -17.24 -9.31 0.35
CA THR A 58 -17.13 -8.62 1.64
C THR A 58 -15.73 -8.80 2.19
N LEU A 59 -15.09 -7.70 2.60
CA LEU A 59 -13.76 -7.72 3.18
C LEU A 59 -13.83 -7.92 4.70
N SER A 60 -12.83 -8.62 5.24
CA SER A 60 -12.56 -8.69 6.68
C SER A 60 -11.41 -7.79 7.10
N GLN A 61 -10.37 -7.69 6.26
CA GLN A 61 -9.17 -6.91 6.55
C GLN A 61 -8.57 -6.33 5.28
N LEU A 62 -7.89 -5.19 5.41
CA LEU A 62 -7.11 -4.60 4.32
C LEU A 62 -6.03 -3.70 4.89
N GLY A 63 -4.90 -3.61 4.20
CA GLY A 63 -3.84 -2.69 4.61
C GLY A 63 -2.48 -3.06 4.08
N PHE A 64 -1.44 -2.80 4.86
CA PHE A 64 -0.06 -2.96 4.40
C PHE A 64 0.76 -3.86 5.32
N ILE A 65 1.65 -4.64 4.71
CA ILE A 65 2.70 -5.38 5.39
C ILE A 65 4.01 -4.62 5.21
N TYR A 66 4.62 -4.25 6.32
CA TYR A 66 5.91 -3.58 6.36
C TYR A 66 6.79 -4.20 7.44
N LYS A 67 8.01 -4.61 7.07
CA LYS A 67 8.94 -5.35 7.96
C LYS A 67 8.27 -6.50 8.73
N ASN A 68 7.46 -7.30 8.03
CA ASN A 68 6.69 -8.43 8.57
C ASN A 68 5.62 -8.04 9.61
N GLN A 69 5.35 -6.75 9.81
CA GLN A 69 4.24 -6.27 10.63
C GLN A 69 3.06 -5.89 9.74
N ARG A 70 1.85 -6.24 10.18
CA ARG A 70 0.60 -5.85 9.53
C ARG A 70 0.12 -4.52 10.09
N ILE A 71 -0.22 -3.62 9.17
CA ILE A 71 -0.88 -2.35 9.44
C ILE A 71 -2.27 -2.47 8.83
N ASP A 72 -3.26 -2.76 9.66
CA ASP A 72 -4.65 -2.96 9.23
C ASP A 72 -5.40 -1.63 9.26
N PHE A 73 -6.04 -1.30 8.14
CA PHE A 73 -6.80 -0.07 7.93
C PHE A 73 -8.30 -0.35 7.75
N TYR A 74 -8.77 -1.57 8.00
CA TYR A 74 -10.19 -1.92 7.79
C TYR A 74 -11.16 -0.98 8.52
N GLN A 75 -10.95 -0.79 9.82
CA GLN A 75 -11.83 0.07 10.63
C GLN A 75 -11.78 1.54 10.21
N GLU A 76 -10.59 2.04 9.89
CA GLU A 76 -10.41 3.41 9.39
C GLU A 76 -11.10 3.58 8.03
N ALA A 77 -11.02 2.57 7.14
CA ALA A 77 -11.72 2.55 5.87
C ALA A 77 -13.25 2.52 6.05
N CYS A 78 -13.78 1.71 6.98
CA CYS A 78 -15.21 1.71 7.33
C CYS A 78 -15.69 3.10 7.78
N GLN A 79 -14.92 3.76 8.65
CA GLN A 79 -15.24 5.12 9.13
C GLN A 79 -15.21 6.15 8.00
N LEU A 80 -14.17 6.14 7.15
CA LEU A 80 -14.03 7.07 6.03
C LEU A 80 -15.12 6.88 4.97
N LEU A 81 -15.56 5.64 4.76
CA LEU A 81 -16.63 5.31 3.82
C LEU A 81 -18.03 5.45 4.42
N GLN A 82 -18.15 5.66 5.74
CA GLN A 82 -19.41 5.67 6.48
C GLN A 82 -20.19 4.37 6.29
N ARG A 83 -19.51 3.22 6.41
CA ARG A 83 -20.10 1.89 6.23
C ARG A 83 -19.70 0.97 7.37
N ASP A 84 -20.63 0.13 7.82
CA ASP A 84 -20.34 -0.90 8.83
C ASP A 84 -19.46 -2.03 8.27
N LYS A 85 -19.59 -2.28 6.96
CA LYS A 85 -18.85 -3.33 6.25
C LYS A 85 -18.41 -2.84 4.87
N ILE A 86 -17.26 -3.34 4.43
CA ILE A 86 -16.75 -3.06 3.10
C ILE A 86 -17.17 -4.18 2.16
N VAL A 87 -18.10 -3.86 1.26
CA VAL A 87 -18.55 -4.73 0.17
C VAL A 87 -18.12 -4.10 -1.14
N ILE A 88 -17.46 -4.89 -1.99
CA ILE A 88 -17.11 -4.52 -3.35
C ILE A 88 -17.98 -5.36 -4.29
N GLU A 89 -18.82 -4.67 -5.06
CA GLU A 89 -19.72 -5.32 -6.02
C GLU A 89 -18.95 -6.13 -7.06
N GLU A 90 -19.64 -7.09 -7.66
CA GLU A 90 -19.09 -7.87 -8.77
C GLU A 90 -18.51 -6.97 -9.87
N ARG A 91 -17.33 -7.34 -10.38
CA ARG A 91 -16.65 -6.64 -11.48
C ARG A 91 -16.43 -5.13 -11.25
N ASN A 92 -16.51 -4.68 -10.00
CA ASN A 92 -16.42 -3.28 -9.64
C ASN A 92 -15.16 -2.98 -8.82
N HIS A 93 -14.98 -1.71 -8.47
CA HIS A 93 -13.89 -1.23 -7.65
C HIS A 93 -14.41 -0.28 -6.57
N LEU A 94 -13.66 -0.18 -5.49
CA LEU A 94 -13.90 0.74 -4.40
C LEU A 94 -12.63 1.52 -4.12
N VAL A 95 -12.79 2.81 -3.89
CA VAL A 95 -11.69 3.72 -3.57
C VAL A 95 -11.97 4.39 -2.25
N PHE A 96 -10.99 4.41 -1.36
CA PHE A 96 -11.01 5.31 -0.22
C PHE A 96 -9.68 6.04 -0.10
N LYS A 97 -9.75 7.28 0.38
CA LYS A 97 -8.62 8.20 0.48
C LYS A 97 -8.34 8.50 1.94
N MET A 98 -7.08 8.42 2.34
CA MET A 98 -6.63 8.80 3.67
C MET A 98 -5.46 9.77 3.59
N LYS A 99 -5.18 10.50 4.67
CA LYS A 99 -3.99 11.38 4.73
C LYS A 99 -2.73 10.54 4.68
N ILE A 100 -1.76 10.91 3.84
CA ILE A 100 -0.50 10.16 3.73
C ILE A 100 0.30 10.18 5.04
N ASP A 101 0.20 11.26 5.81
CA ASP A 101 0.94 11.45 7.06
C ASP A 101 0.61 10.36 8.08
N ARG A 102 -0.66 9.91 8.11
CA ARG A 102 -1.10 8.82 8.98
C ARG A 102 -0.39 7.51 8.64
N PHE A 103 -0.21 7.22 7.34
CA PHE A 103 0.54 6.05 6.91
C PHE A 103 2.04 6.19 7.23
N GLU A 104 2.62 7.37 7.02
CA GLU A 104 4.02 7.65 7.35
C GLU A 104 4.32 7.56 8.85
N GLU A 105 3.37 7.95 9.70
CA GLU A 105 3.44 7.76 11.15
C GLU A 105 3.55 6.27 11.50
N MET A 106 2.66 5.43 10.93
CA MET A 106 2.70 3.98 11.17
C MET A 106 4.01 3.36 10.71
N LEU A 107 4.53 3.75 9.54
CA LEU A 107 5.84 3.29 9.06
C LEU A 107 6.96 3.70 10.02
N SER A 108 6.90 4.92 10.56
CA SER A 108 7.91 5.47 11.48
C SER A 108 7.90 4.75 12.82
N ILE A 109 6.73 4.35 13.34
CA ILE A 109 6.62 3.53 14.55
C ILE A 109 7.30 2.16 14.35
N ILE A 110 7.03 1.51 13.22
CA ILE A 110 7.58 0.17 12.92
C ILE A 110 9.09 0.21 12.66
N ALA A 111 9.57 1.29 12.06
CA ALA A 111 10.95 1.43 11.59
C ALA A 111 11.65 2.66 12.16
N PHE A 112 11.43 2.95 13.45
CA PHE A 112 11.91 4.15 14.15
C PHE A 112 13.41 4.45 13.95
N LYS A 113 14.25 3.41 13.90
CA LYS A 113 15.71 3.55 13.76
C LYS A 113 16.20 3.46 12.32
N ASP A 114 15.33 3.12 11.37
CA ASP A 114 15.75 2.85 10.01
C ASP A 114 15.89 4.14 9.19
N LYS A 115 17.02 4.25 8.49
CA LYS A 115 17.28 5.36 7.58
C LYS A 115 16.73 5.13 6.17
N LYS A 116 16.10 3.98 5.92
CA LYS A 116 15.63 3.58 4.59
C LYS A 116 14.25 2.95 4.69
N ILE A 117 13.48 3.12 3.61
CA ILE A 117 12.19 2.44 3.45
C ILE A 117 12.38 1.07 2.81
N TYR A 118 11.84 0.05 3.47
CA TYR A 118 11.79 -1.34 2.98
C TYR A 118 10.61 -1.56 2.03
N PRO A 119 10.58 -2.69 1.29
CA PRO A 119 9.45 -3.00 0.42
C PRO A 119 8.12 -3.07 1.20
N ILE A 120 7.15 -2.30 0.73
CA ILE A 120 5.78 -2.30 1.24
C ILE A 120 4.95 -3.28 0.40
N ARG A 121 4.14 -4.10 1.06
CA ARG A 121 3.19 -5.00 0.38
C ARG A 121 1.77 -4.61 0.79
N SER A 122 0.85 -4.53 -0.15
CA SER A 122 -0.57 -4.47 0.13
C SER A 122 -1.08 -5.86 0.48
N PHE A 123 -2.04 -5.92 1.40
CA PHE A 123 -2.83 -7.12 1.64
C PHE A 123 -4.32 -6.78 1.68
N VAL A 124 -5.13 -7.74 1.25
CA VAL A 124 -6.59 -7.68 1.36
C VAL A 124 -7.09 -9.10 1.64
N THR A 125 -7.99 -9.21 2.60
CA THR A 125 -8.55 -10.48 3.06
C THR A 125 -10.06 -10.40 2.96
N ASP A 126 -10.66 -11.40 2.33
CA ASP A 126 -12.11 -11.53 2.30
C ASP A 126 -12.66 -12.05 3.63
N ILE A 127 -13.98 -12.11 3.76
CA ILE A 127 -14.63 -12.60 4.97
C ILE A 127 -14.42 -14.09 5.25
N ILE A 128 -14.02 -14.87 4.25
CA ILE A 128 -13.75 -16.32 4.39
C ILE A 128 -12.26 -16.62 4.64
N GLY A 129 -11.42 -15.60 4.74
CA GLY A 129 -10.00 -15.70 5.08
C GLY A 129 -9.06 -15.88 3.90
N ILE A 130 -9.53 -15.81 2.65
CA ILE A 130 -8.67 -15.85 1.47
C ILE A 130 -8.01 -14.48 1.30
N GLU A 131 -6.68 -14.50 1.37
CA GLU A 131 -5.86 -13.30 1.29
C GLU A 131 -5.18 -13.14 -0.08
N LYS A 132 -5.09 -11.89 -0.54
CA LYS A 132 -4.18 -11.47 -1.60
C LYS A 132 -3.12 -10.51 -1.06
N ILE A 133 -1.85 -10.93 -1.14
CA ILE A 133 -0.71 -10.04 -0.88
C ILE A 133 -0.08 -9.61 -2.21
N THR A 134 0.09 -8.31 -2.42
CA THR A 134 0.71 -7.75 -3.63
C THR A 134 1.85 -6.81 -3.26
N LYS A 135 2.94 -6.77 -4.04
CA LYS A 135 4.03 -5.82 -3.82
C LYS A 135 3.61 -4.42 -4.28
N SER A 136 3.59 -3.45 -3.38
CA SER A 136 3.25 -2.06 -3.67
C SER A 136 4.49 -1.29 -4.12
N LYS A 137 4.98 -1.59 -5.33
CA LYS A 137 6.22 -0.98 -5.88
C LYS A 137 6.14 0.55 -5.97
N ALA A 138 5.00 1.07 -6.45
CA ALA A 138 4.78 2.51 -6.61
C ALA A 138 4.81 3.23 -5.26
N LEU A 139 3.98 2.79 -4.31
CA LEU A 139 4.00 3.32 -2.94
C LEU A 139 5.38 3.20 -2.28
N THR A 140 6.05 2.05 -2.42
CA THR A 140 7.42 1.86 -1.90
C THR A 140 8.38 2.91 -2.47
N LYS A 141 8.29 3.21 -3.77
CA LYS A 141 9.15 4.22 -4.41
C LYS A 141 8.85 5.60 -3.86
N VAL A 142 7.58 6.01 -3.81
CA VAL A 142 7.18 7.33 -3.29
C VAL A 142 7.64 7.51 -1.84
N MET A 143 7.47 6.49 -0.99
CA MET A 143 7.91 6.56 0.40
C MET A 143 9.44 6.64 0.53
N LYS A 144 10.20 5.96 -0.35
CA LYS A 144 11.66 6.08 -0.39
C LYS A 144 12.10 7.50 -0.75
N ASP A 145 11.46 8.10 -1.75
CA ASP A 145 11.80 9.44 -2.23
C ASP A 145 11.49 10.48 -1.14
N ARG A 146 10.32 10.40 -0.50
CA ARG A 146 9.94 11.26 0.64
C ARG A 146 10.88 11.10 1.84
N GLN A 147 11.30 9.86 2.16
CA GLN A 147 12.27 9.65 3.24
C GLN A 147 13.64 10.26 2.92
N LYS A 148 14.08 10.19 1.66
CA LYS A 148 15.33 10.79 1.22
C LYS A 148 15.28 12.32 1.33
N GLU A 149 14.19 12.93 0.90
CA GLU A 149 13.94 14.38 1.01
C GLU A 149 13.98 14.83 2.47
N ARG A 150 13.26 14.14 3.37
CA ARG A 150 13.30 14.41 4.83
C ARG A 150 14.73 14.42 5.38
N PHE A 151 15.56 13.44 5.00
CA PHE A 151 16.95 13.40 5.44
C PHE A 151 17.82 14.50 4.83
N GLN A 152 17.53 14.97 3.62
CA GLN A 152 18.24 16.09 3.01
C GLN A 152 17.93 17.39 3.76
N THR A 153 16.65 17.67 4.02
CA THR A 153 16.21 18.83 4.80
C THR A 153 16.82 18.85 6.20
N ILE A 154 16.83 17.71 6.90
CA ILE A 154 17.45 17.60 8.23
C ILE A 154 18.97 17.88 8.16
N LYS A 155 19.65 17.44 7.11
CA LYS A 155 21.09 17.72 6.95
C LYS A 155 21.36 19.19 6.70
N GLU A 156 20.53 19.85 5.90
CA GLU A 156 20.62 21.28 5.60
C GLU A 156 20.38 22.10 6.87
N GLN A 157 19.29 21.84 7.60
CA GLN A 157 19.01 22.47 8.88
C GLN A 157 20.15 22.29 9.89
N ASN A 158 20.72 21.08 9.98
CA ASN A 158 21.86 20.84 10.87
C ASN A 158 23.13 21.59 10.44
N LYS A 159 23.34 21.87 9.15
CA LYS A 159 24.44 22.71 8.67
C LYS A 159 24.22 24.17 9.06
N GLU A 160 23.00 24.68 8.89
CA GLU A 160 22.64 26.05 9.28
C GLU A 160 22.79 26.27 10.79
N ILE A 161 22.38 25.29 11.60
CA ILE A 161 22.55 25.33 13.06
C ILE A 161 24.04 25.33 13.45
N LYS A 162 24.90 24.63 12.71
CA LYS A 162 26.36 24.65 12.96
C LYS A 162 26.99 25.99 12.58
N ILE A 163 26.63 26.53 11.40
CA ILE A 163 27.13 27.82 10.91
C ILE A 163 26.70 28.97 11.83
N SER A 164 25.46 28.94 12.34
CA SER A 164 24.97 29.95 13.30
C SER A 164 25.57 29.86 14.70
N ARG A 165 26.20 28.72 15.05
CA ARG A 165 26.87 28.51 16.34
C ARG A 165 28.38 28.76 16.29
N GLU A 166 28.98 28.98 15.12
CA GLU A 166 30.38 29.39 15.03
C GLU A 166 30.52 30.84 15.52
N PRO A 167 31.29 31.11 16.60
CA PRO A 167 31.50 32.47 17.07
C PRO A 167 32.27 33.25 16.00
N LYS A 168 31.75 34.42 15.60
CA LYS A 168 32.49 35.40 14.81
C LYS A 168 33.78 35.71 15.57
N THR A 169 34.91 35.18 15.10
CA THR A 169 36.22 35.53 15.61
C THR A 169 36.41 37.02 15.40
N VAL A 170 36.28 37.79 16.47
CA VAL A 170 36.58 39.22 16.50
C VAL A 170 38.06 39.36 16.16
N PRO A 171 38.45 40.08 15.10
CA PRO A 171 39.86 40.24 14.79
C PRO A 171 40.50 41.14 15.86
N THR A 172 41.30 40.56 16.75
CA THR A 172 42.24 41.31 17.58
C THR A 172 43.26 41.97 16.65
N LYS A 173 43.05 43.25 16.35
CA LYS A 173 44.09 44.13 15.82
C LYS A 173 45.17 44.29 16.89
N LYS A 174 46.40 43.87 16.56
CA LYS A 174 47.62 44.34 17.23
C LYS A 174 48.11 45.59 16.52
#